data_AF-A0A1D2AGX0-F1
#
_entry.id   AF-A0A1D2AGX0-F1
#
_cell.length_a   1.000
_cell.length_b   1.000
_cell.length_c   1.000
_cell.angle_alpha   90.00
_cell.angle_beta   90.00
_cell.angle_gamma   90.00
#
_symmetry.space_group_name_H-M   'P 1'
#
loop_
_entity.id
_entity.type
_entity.pdbx_description
1 polymer ?
#
loop_
_entity_poly.entity_id
_entity_poly.type
_entity_poly.pdbx_seq_one_letter_code
_entity_poly.pdbx_strand_id
1 'polypeptide(L)'
;MNSPSSSTSFVAALEAEYRQLSTEARKTEGFAGLFTSTDHPEIKEAAEKALLRIRSLADVPDANTQLAQCKELFRPLQLAADTRSPRLAGQALATAQKLLANSAASAEGAEAVLGMLTSAARLSDERVQLKCLQTALTLLQSPLHPITSAALGPLLGVCFGFLAAKGFKSTVTTTAAATVRQALALLLSYIREGEVEGVVVRVMSDLCSIAAGGEPVWLQTPSLPRTQVLELLEFVLATSPACFMDILGLQPIVAQTMPDLLRPQLQDHLDAGVAASAFATAHFPTLRAALRCVRTLLGTFHCQLGAGAGPLVQSLLSGLQAGQPNFQRVAVLHAVVLLLGDGPLLAWLGAKYDHDKASRSEPVRSLAEACLLVLESVEKGRDAEDDPLPAAMARALLGRPGSLEPDPGTGAATAAGQRAALAALALEGMSAFAVTLEGLAG
;
A
#
# COMPACT_ATOMS: atom_id res chain seq x y z
N MET A 1 18.66 -38.63 -15.31
CA MET A 1 19.24 -37.62 -16.22
C MET A 1 18.87 -36.26 -15.63
N ASN A 2 19.72 -35.74 -14.75
CA ASN A 2 19.48 -34.49 -14.02
C ASN A 2 20.05 -33.34 -14.82
N SER A 3 19.25 -32.31 -15.06
CA SER A 3 19.59 -31.12 -15.85
C SER A 3 20.75 -30.33 -15.21
N PRO A 4 21.98 -30.32 -15.80
CA PRO A 4 23.13 -29.61 -15.24
C PRO A 4 23.22 -28.12 -15.63
N SER A 5 22.18 -27.55 -16.26
CA SER A 5 22.30 -26.29 -17.04
C SER A 5 22.02 -25.00 -16.27
N SER A 6 21.26 -25.02 -15.17
CA SER A 6 20.87 -23.79 -14.47
C SER A 6 21.94 -23.30 -13.47
N SER A 7 22.52 -24.22 -12.69
CA SER A 7 23.54 -23.89 -11.68
C SER A 7 24.85 -23.41 -12.32
N THR A 8 25.32 -24.10 -13.37
CA THR A 8 26.52 -23.68 -14.13
C THR A 8 26.32 -22.33 -14.82
N SER A 9 25.13 -22.06 -15.37
CA SER A 9 24.78 -20.75 -15.95
C SER A 9 24.79 -19.62 -14.90
N PHE A 10 24.29 -19.89 -13.69
CA PHE A 10 24.29 -18.93 -12.59
C PHE A 10 25.72 -18.61 -12.11
N VAL A 11 26.56 -19.62 -11.90
CA VAL A 11 27.94 -19.41 -11.44
C VAL A 11 28.75 -18.60 -12.47
N ALA A 12 28.62 -18.89 -13.76
CA ALA A 12 29.28 -18.13 -14.81
C ALA A 12 28.83 -16.65 -14.84
N ALA A 13 27.53 -16.40 -14.66
CA ALA A 13 27.00 -15.05 -14.55
C ALA A 13 27.54 -14.33 -13.30
N LEU A 14 27.60 -15.02 -12.16
CA LEU A 14 28.14 -14.47 -10.92
C LEU A 14 29.62 -14.09 -11.07
N GLU A 15 30.43 -14.95 -11.70
CA GLU A 15 31.83 -14.60 -11.97
C GLU A 15 31.95 -13.34 -12.84
N ALA A 16 31.11 -13.19 -13.86
CA ALA A 16 31.10 -12.00 -14.72
C ALA A 16 30.80 -10.73 -13.91
N GLU A 17 29.86 -10.80 -12.96
CA GLU A 17 29.51 -9.66 -12.12
C GLU A 17 30.61 -9.26 -11.15
N TYR A 18 31.27 -10.22 -10.50
CA TYR A 18 32.40 -9.91 -9.60
C TYR A 18 33.62 -9.39 -10.38
N ARG A 19 33.86 -9.90 -11.60
CA ARG A 19 34.85 -9.31 -12.52
C ARG A 19 34.47 -7.86 -12.84
N GLN A 20 33.21 -7.61 -13.20
CA GLN A 20 32.72 -6.26 -13.51
C GLN A 20 32.87 -5.32 -12.31
N LEU A 21 32.49 -5.75 -11.11
CA LEU A 21 32.63 -4.98 -9.87
C LEU A 21 34.11 -4.61 -9.61
N SER A 22 35.03 -5.57 -9.77
CA SER A 22 36.47 -5.34 -9.64
C SER A 22 37.00 -4.34 -10.69
N THR A 23 36.50 -4.40 -11.93
CA THR A 23 36.91 -3.43 -12.98
C THR A 23 36.35 -2.04 -12.73
N GLU A 24 35.11 -1.92 -12.25
CA GLU A 24 34.47 -0.63 -11.99
C GLU A 24 35.13 0.06 -10.78
N ALA A 25 35.57 -0.69 -9.77
CA ALA A 25 36.32 -0.17 -8.62
C ALA A 25 37.68 0.50 -9.00
N ARG A 26 38.18 0.28 -10.23
CA ARG A 26 39.39 0.92 -10.75
C ARG A 26 39.13 2.22 -11.52
N LYS A 27 37.89 2.48 -11.96
CA LYS A 27 37.59 3.64 -12.81
C LYS A 27 37.43 4.88 -11.94
N THR A 28 38.33 5.85 -12.13
CA THR A 28 38.25 7.17 -11.49
C THR A 28 37.08 7.97 -12.07
N GLU A 29 36.19 8.53 -11.23
CA GLU A 29 35.10 9.41 -11.69
C GLU A 29 35.59 10.85 -12.03
N GLY A 30 36.74 11.01 -12.68
CA GLY A 30 37.33 12.31 -13.03
C GLY A 30 38.19 12.30 -14.31
N PHE A 31 38.24 13.44 -15.01
CA PHE A 31 39.03 13.66 -16.23
C PHE A 31 40.54 13.53 -15.94
N ALA A 32 41.11 12.33 -16.02
CA ALA A 32 42.57 12.15 -15.97
C ALA A 32 42.99 10.79 -16.55
N GLY A 33 43.12 10.72 -17.88
CA GLY A 33 43.71 9.58 -18.60
C GLY A 33 45.24 9.46 -18.46
N LEU A 34 45.85 9.83 -17.32
CA LEU A 34 47.32 9.75 -17.17
C LEU A 34 47.83 9.08 -15.89
N PHE A 35 46.99 8.83 -14.87
CA PHE A 35 47.37 8.07 -13.68
C PHE A 35 46.18 7.23 -13.20
N THR A 36 46.25 5.90 -13.32
CA THR A 36 45.21 5.00 -12.79
C THR A 36 45.38 4.86 -11.27
N SER A 37 44.88 5.83 -10.50
CA SER A 37 44.68 5.63 -9.06
C SER A 37 43.45 4.73 -8.87
N THR A 38 43.60 3.66 -8.09
CA THR A 38 42.45 2.82 -7.74
C THR A 38 41.66 3.57 -6.68
N ASP A 39 40.46 4.08 -7.00
CA ASP A 39 39.64 4.83 -6.04
C ASP A 39 39.18 3.95 -4.86
N HIS A 40 39.06 2.63 -5.08
CA HIS A 40 38.61 1.67 -4.07
C HIS A 40 39.40 0.36 -4.07
N PRO A 41 40.66 0.33 -3.58
CA PRO A 41 41.51 -0.86 -3.59
C PRO A 41 40.92 -2.02 -2.78
N GLU A 42 40.26 -1.72 -1.66
CA GLU A 42 39.62 -2.72 -0.80
C GLU A 42 38.49 -3.49 -1.49
N ILE A 43 37.68 -2.80 -2.33
CA ILE A 43 36.60 -3.43 -3.10
C ILE A 43 37.20 -4.41 -4.11
N LYS A 44 38.26 -3.99 -4.81
CA LYS A 44 38.94 -4.81 -5.79
C LYS A 44 39.51 -6.08 -5.16
N GLU A 45 40.26 -5.96 -4.07
CA GLU A 45 40.87 -7.10 -3.38
C GLU A 45 39.81 -8.08 -2.86
N ALA A 46 38.74 -7.57 -2.24
CA ALA A 46 37.64 -8.38 -1.78
C ALA A 46 36.90 -9.08 -2.93
N ALA A 47 36.70 -8.40 -4.07
CA ALA A 47 36.06 -8.98 -5.24
C ALA A 47 36.93 -10.05 -5.91
N GLU A 48 38.25 -9.85 -6.00
CA GLU A 48 39.20 -10.85 -6.52
C GLU A 48 39.23 -12.10 -5.61
N LYS A 49 39.20 -11.92 -4.29
CA LYS A 49 39.09 -13.03 -3.33
C LYS A 49 37.79 -13.82 -3.49
N ALA A 50 36.65 -13.13 -3.60
CA ALA A 50 35.35 -13.76 -3.84
C ALA A 50 35.35 -14.52 -5.19
N LEU A 51 35.96 -13.96 -6.23
CA LEU A 51 36.06 -14.59 -7.55
C LEU A 51 36.83 -15.93 -7.50
N LEU A 52 37.91 -16.00 -6.72
CA LEU A 52 38.66 -17.24 -6.52
C LEU A 52 37.80 -18.32 -5.89
N ARG A 53 36.94 -17.95 -4.91
CA ARG A 53 36.00 -18.88 -4.29
C ARG A 53 34.92 -19.34 -5.26
N ILE A 54 34.32 -18.43 -6.02
CA ILE A 54 33.30 -18.77 -7.02
C ILE A 54 33.86 -19.77 -8.03
N ARG A 55 35.05 -19.51 -8.57
CA ARG A 55 35.74 -20.42 -9.51
C ARG A 55 36.04 -21.78 -8.92
N SER A 56 36.48 -21.83 -7.65
CA SER A 56 36.78 -23.10 -6.99
C SER A 56 35.56 -24.00 -6.81
N LEU A 57 34.35 -23.42 -6.88
CA LEU A 57 33.08 -24.10 -6.70
C LEU A 57 32.31 -24.32 -8.01
N ALA A 58 32.81 -23.83 -9.14
CA ALA A 58 32.08 -23.80 -10.41
C ALA A 58 31.72 -25.20 -10.95
N ASP A 59 32.61 -26.16 -10.76
CA ASP A 59 32.45 -27.54 -11.24
C ASP A 59 31.90 -28.50 -10.15
N VAL A 60 31.57 -27.97 -8.97
CA VAL A 60 31.16 -28.77 -7.81
C VAL A 60 29.64 -28.99 -7.82
N PRO A 61 29.13 -30.21 -7.56
CA PRO A 61 27.70 -30.43 -7.36
C PRO A 61 27.20 -29.59 -6.16
N ASP A 62 25.98 -29.07 -6.25
CA ASP A 62 25.37 -28.17 -5.25
C ASP A 62 26.14 -26.85 -5.03
N ALA A 63 26.78 -26.32 -6.09
CA ALA A 63 27.51 -25.06 -6.07
C ALA A 63 26.75 -23.91 -5.37
N ASN A 64 25.44 -23.76 -5.59
CA ASN A 64 24.64 -22.70 -4.96
C ASN A 64 24.61 -22.83 -3.42
N THR A 65 24.47 -24.05 -2.89
CA THR A 65 24.45 -24.32 -1.45
C THR A 65 25.82 -24.07 -0.83
N GLN A 66 26.91 -24.42 -1.54
CA GLN A 66 28.26 -24.13 -1.08
C GLN A 66 28.60 -22.64 -1.16
N LEU A 67 28.11 -21.94 -2.18
CA LEU A 67 28.21 -20.49 -2.29
C LEU A 67 27.47 -19.80 -1.14
N ALA A 68 26.29 -20.29 -0.73
CA ALA A 68 25.56 -19.74 0.41
C ALA A 68 26.38 -19.76 1.72
N GLN A 69 27.30 -20.72 1.87
CA GLN A 69 28.20 -20.83 3.03
C GLN A 69 29.39 -19.86 2.96
N CYS A 70 29.64 -19.24 1.80
CA CYS A 70 30.77 -18.35 1.58
C CYS A 70 30.45 -16.92 2.05
N LYS A 71 30.81 -16.60 3.29
CA LYS A 71 30.68 -15.25 3.87
C LYS A 71 31.44 -14.18 3.08
N GLU A 72 32.50 -14.58 2.38
CA GLU A 72 33.38 -13.70 1.60
C GLU A 72 32.68 -13.07 0.37
N LEU A 73 31.53 -13.60 -0.05
CA LEU A 73 30.78 -13.08 -1.19
C LEU A 73 30.18 -11.70 -0.92
N PHE A 74 29.62 -11.48 0.27
CA PHE A 74 28.91 -10.23 0.55
C PHE A 74 29.82 -9.06 0.91
N ARG A 75 31.05 -9.32 1.40
CA ARG A 75 31.99 -8.26 1.79
C ARG A 75 32.29 -7.24 0.69
N PRO A 76 32.68 -7.63 -0.55
CA PRO A 76 32.90 -6.65 -1.62
C PRO A 76 31.62 -5.89 -2.01
N LEU A 77 30.45 -6.53 -1.88
CA LEU A 77 29.16 -5.90 -2.18
C LEU A 77 28.79 -4.84 -1.14
N GLN A 78 29.03 -5.12 0.14
CA GLN A 78 28.84 -4.16 1.23
C GLN A 78 29.73 -2.93 1.03
N LEU A 79 31.03 -3.15 0.79
CA LEU A 79 31.98 -2.06 0.53
C LEU A 79 31.54 -1.20 -0.66
N ALA A 80 31.05 -1.82 -1.74
CA ALA A 80 30.54 -1.11 -2.91
C ALA A 80 29.25 -0.32 -2.63
N ALA A 81 28.32 -0.87 -1.85
CA ALA A 81 27.07 -0.19 -1.46
C ALA A 81 27.29 0.98 -0.49
N ASP A 82 28.35 0.93 0.31
CA ASP A 82 28.74 2.00 1.25
C ASP A 82 29.45 3.18 0.54
N THR A 83 29.84 3.02 -0.73
CA THR A 83 30.42 4.11 -1.51
C THR A 83 29.40 5.20 -1.85
N ARG A 84 29.90 6.37 -2.27
CA ARG A 84 29.06 7.43 -2.85
C ARG A 84 28.78 7.24 -4.35
N SER A 85 29.30 6.18 -4.98
CA SER A 85 29.10 5.93 -6.42
C SER A 85 27.80 5.17 -6.66
N PRO A 86 26.81 5.76 -7.36
CA PRO A 86 25.58 5.06 -7.71
C PRO A 86 25.80 3.82 -8.58
N ARG A 87 26.88 3.82 -9.39
CA ARG A 87 27.21 2.68 -10.26
C ARG A 87 27.64 1.47 -9.44
N LEU A 88 28.55 1.66 -8.48
CA LEU A 88 29.02 0.60 -7.60
C LEU A 88 27.89 0.08 -6.71
N ALA A 89 27.12 0.97 -6.09
CA ALA A 89 25.99 0.58 -5.26
C ALA A 89 24.90 -0.16 -6.06
N GLY A 90 24.56 0.33 -7.25
CA GLY A 90 23.57 -0.30 -8.12
C GLY A 90 24.00 -1.69 -8.59
N GLN A 91 25.28 -1.86 -8.96
CA GLN A 91 25.84 -3.17 -9.33
C GLN A 91 25.84 -4.12 -8.14
N ALA A 92 26.26 -3.65 -6.96
CA ALA A 92 26.32 -4.48 -5.76
C ALA A 92 24.93 -4.99 -5.34
N LEU A 93 23.92 -4.12 -5.35
CA LEU A 93 22.53 -4.51 -5.08
C LEU A 93 22.00 -5.50 -6.12
N ALA A 94 22.31 -5.31 -7.40
CA ALA A 94 21.90 -6.25 -8.45
C ALA A 94 22.50 -7.65 -8.26
N THR A 95 23.79 -7.73 -7.90
CA THR A 95 24.45 -9.00 -7.58
C THR A 95 23.89 -9.64 -6.32
N ALA A 96 23.67 -8.85 -5.26
CA ALA A 96 23.03 -9.33 -4.03
C ALA A 96 21.62 -9.88 -4.28
N GLN A 97 20.82 -9.19 -5.10
CA GLN A 97 19.48 -9.63 -5.49
C GLN A 97 19.53 -11.00 -6.20
N LYS A 98 20.51 -11.23 -7.09
CA LYS A 98 20.69 -12.51 -7.76
C LYS A 98 21.12 -13.62 -6.82
N LEU A 99 22.00 -13.33 -5.86
CA LEU A 99 22.39 -14.29 -4.81
C LEU A 99 21.17 -14.73 -3.99
N LEU A 100 20.30 -13.79 -3.59
CA LEU A 100 19.05 -14.10 -2.90
C LEU A 100 18.11 -14.94 -3.76
N ALA A 101 17.86 -14.52 -5.01
CA ALA A 101 16.93 -15.20 -5.91
C ALA A 101 17.33 -16.64 -6.26
N ASN A 102 18.64 -16.96 -6.21
CA ASN A 102 19.17 -18.30 -6.53
C ASN A 102 19.48 -19.14 -5.28
N SER A 103 18.98 -18.73 -4.10
CA SER A 103 19.24 -19.39 -2.81
C SER A 103 20.74 -19.57 -2.50
N ALA A 104 21.57 -18.65 -2.99
CA ALA A 104 23.02 -18.62 -2.81
C ALA A 104 23.45 -17.63 -1.70
N ALA A 105 22.58 -17.42 -0.72
CA ALA A 105 22.80 -16.54 0.42
C ALA A 105 22.51 -17.30 1.73
N SER A 106 23.19 -16.90 2.81
CA SER A 106 22.90 -17.34 4.19
C SER A 106 22.17 -16.24 4.96
N ALA A 107 21.76 -16.52 6.20
CA ALA A 107 21.18 -15.51 7.10
C ALA A 107 22.08 -14.28 7.27
N GLU A 108 23.41 -14.48 7.41
CA GLU A 108 24.39 -13.39 7.45
C GLU A 108 24.43 -12.61 6.13
N GLY A 109 24.23 -13.30 5.00
CA GLY A 109 24.09 -12.67 3.69
C GLY A 109 22.85 -11.78 3.61
N ALA A 110 21.71 -12.23 4.14
CA ALA A 110 20.48 -11.44 4.22
C ALA A 110 20.65 -10.18 5.06
N GLU A 111 21.32 -10.28 6.22
CA GLU A 111 21.70 -9.11 7.03
C GLU A 111 22.64 -8.16 6.29
N ALA A 112 23.60 -8.71 5.53
CA ALA A 112 24.46 -7.90 4.67
C ALA A 112 23.67 -7.15 3.59
N VAL A 113 22.69 -7.80 2.94
CA VAL A 113 21.80 -7.14 1.98
C VAL A 113 20.99 -6.03 2.63
N LEU A 114 20.48 -6.26 3.84
CA LEU A 114 19.77 -5.21 4.58
C LEU A 114 20.67 -4.00 4.86
N GLY A 115 21.91 -4.23 5.30
CA GLY A 115 22.90 -3.16 5.45
C GLY A 115 23.13 -2.40 4.14
N MET A 116 23.31 -3.12 3.03
CA MET A 116 23.45 -2.51 1.70
C MET A 116 22.25 -1.67 1.29
N LEU A 117 21.02 -2.13 1.55
CA LEU A 117 19.79 -1.38 1.27
C LEU A 117 19.76 -0.05 2.03
N THR A 118 20.07 -0.08 3.33
CA THR A 118 20.11 1.13 4.15
C THR A 118 21.18 2.12 3.71
N SER A 119 22.33 1.62 3.22
CA SER A 119 23.39 2.46 2.68
C SER A 119 23.04 3.08 1.34
N ALA A 120 22.60 2.25 0.39
CA ALA A 120 22.26 2.69 -0.96
C ALA A 120 21.00 3.57 -1.00
N ALA A 121 20.09 3.45 -0.04
CA ALA A 121 18.90 4.31 0.06
C ALA A 121 19.22 5.80 0.26
N ARG A 122 20.44 6.15 0.71
CA ARG A 122 20.90 7.53 0.84
C ARG A 122 21.27 8.17 -0.50
N LEU A 123 21.37 7.38 -1.58
CA LEU A 123 21.75 7.87 -2.90
C LEU A 123 20.52 8.43 -3.65
N SER A 124 20.71 9.56 -4.32
CA SER A 124 19.64 10.24 -5.07
C SER A 124 19.42 9.69 -6.48
N ASP A 125 20.20 8.69 -6.90
CA ASP A 125 20.11 8.11 -8.24
C ASP A 125 18.87 7.23 -8.40
N GLU A 126 18.05 7.52 -9.40
CA GLU A 126 16.79 6.82 -9.68
C GLU A 126 16.98 5.32 -9.88
N ARG A 127 18.05 4.89 -10.56
CA ARG A 127 18.26 3.46 -10.85
C ARG A 127 18.61 2.71 -9.57
N VAL A 128 19.41 3.33 -8.71
CA VAL A 128 19.71 2.77 -7.38
C VAL A 128 18.45 2.70 -6.53
N GLN A 129 17.62 3.75 -6.50
CA GLN A 129 16.37 3.76 -5.73
C GLN A 129 15.42 2.64 -6.16
N LEU A 130 15.20 2.48 -7.47
CA LEU A 130 14.39 1.38 -8.00
C LEU A 130 15.00 0.02 -7.67
N LYS A 131 16.33 -0.09 -7.74
CA LYS A 131 17.03 -1.33 -7.37
C LYS A 131 16.93 -1.64 -5.88
N CYS A 132 16.96 -0.64 -5.00
CA CYS A 132 16.71 -0.83 -3.57
C CYS A 132 15.30 -1.39 -3.33
N LEU A 133 14.26 -0.80 -3.94
CA LEU A 133 12.89 -1.30 -3.83
C LEU A 133 12.74 -2.76 -4.31
N GLN A 134 13.32 -3.08 -5.47
CA GLN A 134 13.31 -4.44 -6.02
C GLN A 134 14.04 -5.44 -5.12
N THR A 135 15.19 -5.04 -4.57
CA THR A 135 16.03 -5.90 -3.72
C THR A 135 15.37 -6.09 -2.35
N ALA A 136 14.76 -5.06 -1.76
CA ALA A 136 13.99 -5.15 -0.53
C ALA A 136 12.82 -6.13 -0.67
N LEU A 137 12.08 -6.06 -1.79
CA LEU A 137 11.01 -7.01 -2.07
C LEU A 137 11.53 -8.44 -2.26
N THR A 138 12.64 -8.61 -3.00
CA THR A 138 13.26 -9.92 -3.20
C THR A 138 13.68 -10.55 -1.86
N LEU A 139 14.22 -9.74 -0.93
CA LEU A 139 14.57 -10.18 0.42
C LEU A 139 13.33 -10.63 1.21
N LEU A 140 12.26 -9.83 1.20
CA LEU A 140 10.99 -10.17 1.87
C LEU A 140 10.30 -11.42 1.30
N GLN A 141 10.47 -11.70 0.01
CA GLN A 141 9.91 -12.90 -0.64
C GLN A 141 10.80 -14.13 -0.51
N SER A 142 12.03 -13.98 -0.01
CA SER A 142 12.97 -15.07 0.12
C SER A 142 12.70 -15.92 1.37
N PRO A 143 13.19 -17.17 1.43
CA PRO A 143 13.16 -17.98 2.66
C PRO A 143 13.95 -17.36 3.82
N LEU A 144 14.79 -16.36 3.54
CA LEU A 144 15.59 -15.62 4.52
C LEU A 144 14.96 -14.27 4.88
N HIS A 145 13.64 -14.14 4.68
CA HIS A 145 12.94 -12.91 5.01
C HIS A 145 13.15 -12.55 6.50
N PRO A 146 13.28 -11.27 6.85
CA PRO A 146 13.55 -10.91 8.22
C PRO A 146 12.33 -11.13 9.11
N ILE A 147 12.53 -11.76 10.26
CA ILE A 147 11.48 -12.01 11.26
C ILE A 147 11.68 -11.21 12.56
N THR A 148 12.76 -10.45 12.68
CA THR A 148 13.07 -9.64 13.86
C THR A 148 12.74 -8.17 13.63
N SER A 149 12.33 -7.49 14.69
CA SER A 149 12.04 -6.05 14.66
C SER A 149 13.27 -5.23 14.26
N ALA A 150 14.47 -5.64 14.66
CA ALA A 150 15.71 -4.95 14.37
C ALA A 150 16.07 -4.96 12.88
N ALA A 151 15.62 -5.99 12.14
CA ALA A 151 15.85 -6.11 10.71
C ALA A 151 14.67 -5.56 9.88
N LEU A 152 13.43 -5.78 10.33
CA LEU A 152 12.23 -5.29 9.64
C LEU A 152 12.09 -3.77 9.70
N GLY A 153 12.46 -3.13 10.82
CA GLY A 153 12.40 -1.67 10.97
C GLY A 153 13.17 -0.93 9.87
N PRO A 154 14.49 -1.17 9.72
CA PRO A 154 15.28 -0.53 8.67
C PRO A 154 14.79 -0.87 7.25
N LEU A 155 14.35 -2.10 7.00
CA LEU A 155 13.83 -2.52 5.69
C LEU A 155 12.59 -1.70 5.32
N LEU A 156 11.62 -1.63 6.24
CA LEU A 156 10.41 -0.85 6.04
C LEU A 156 10.72 0.64 5.98
N GLY A 157 11.66 1.13 6.79
CA GLY A 157 12.16 2.50 6.75
C GLY A 157 12.67 2.89 5.36
N VAL A 158 13.36 1.99 4.65
CA VAL A 158 13.77 2.21 3.26
C VAL A 158 12.56 2.31 2.33
N CYS A 159 11.62 1.36 2.39
CA CYS A 159 10.44 1.35 1.51
C CYS A 159 9.51 2.55 1.74
N PHE A 160 9.18 2.84 3.00
CA PHE A 160 8.36 3.98 3.41
C PHE A 160 9.09 5.32 3.19
N GLY A 161 10.41 5.36 3.40
CA GLY A 161 11.24 6.52 3.12
C GLY A 161 11.18 6.93 1.65
N PHE A 162 11.27 5.96 0.72
CA PHE A 162 11.10 6.24 -0.70
C PHE A 162 9.68 6.70 -1.06
N LEU A 163 8.67 6.18 -0.38
CA LEU A 163 7.28 6.59 -0.60
C LEU A 163 7.01 8.02 -0.09
N ALA A 164 7.59 8.39 1.05
CA ALA A 164 7.36 9.68 1.71
C ALA A 164 8.22 10.83 1.17
N ALA A 165 9.32 10.51 0.49
CA ALA A 165 10.26 11.51 0.00
C ALA A 165 9.64 12.42 -1.08
N LYS A 166 9.80 13.73 -0.88
CA LYS A 166 9.38 14.77 -1.83
C LYS A 166 10.44 14.92 -2.92
N GLY A 167 10.00 15.09 -4.16
CA GLY A 167 10.89 15.39 -5.30
C GLY A 167 11.46 14.17 -6.03
N PHE A 168 11.08 12.95 -5.65
CA PHE A 168 11.36 11.78 -6.49
C PHE A 168 10.49 11.77 -7.74
N LYS A 169 11.03 11.14 -8.79
CA LYS A 169 10.31 10.95 -10.05
C LYS A 169 9.09 10.07 -9.84
N SER A 170 8.05 10.32 -10.65
CA SER A 170 6.78 9.58 -10.61
C SER A 170 6.98 8.05 -10.63
N THR A 171 7.91 7.55 -11.45
CA THR A 171 8.25 6.12 -11.54
C THR A 171 8.69 5.53 -10.20
N VAL A 172 9.55 6.23 -9.45
CA VAL A 172 10.05 5.78 -8.14
C VAL A 172 8.91 5.78 -7.13
N THR A 173 8.14 6.87 -7.05
CA THR A 173 7.02 6.97 -6.10
C THR A 173 5.93 5.91 -6.34
N THR A 174 5.61 5.63 -7.61
CA THR A 174 4.64 4.59 -7.99
C THR A 174 5.15 3.20 -7.64
N THR A 175 6.43 2.94 -7.93
CA THR A 175 7.07 1.66 -7.57
C THR A 175 7.17 1.49 -6.06
N ALA A 176 7.49 2.55 -5.32
CA ALA A 176 7.53 2.53 -3.86
C ALA A 176 6.15 2.23 -3.27
N ALA A 177 5.09 2.85 -3.79
CA ALA A 177 3.71 2.57 -3.34
C ALA A 177 3.33 1.10 -3.57
N ALA A 178 3.67 0.53 -4.73
CA ALA A 178 3.45 -0.89 -5.00
C ALA A 178 4.27 -1.79 -4.07
N THR A 179 5.54 -1.44 -3.84
CA THR A 179 6.46 -2.20 -2.98
C THR A 179 6.01 -2.18 -1.52
N VAL A 180 5.56 -1.03 -0.99
CA VAL A 180 5.03 -0.91 0.37
C VAL A 180 3.77 -1.77 0.54
N ARG A 181 2.83 -1.74 -0.41
CA ARG A 181 1.64 -2.62 -0.37
C ARG A 181 2.04 -4.09 -0.33
N GLN A 182 2.96 -4.52 -1.20
CA GLN A 182 3.44 -5.90 -1.22
C GLN A 182 4.18 -6.27 0.06
N ALA A 183 5.01 -5.38 0.61
CA ALA A 183 5.69 -5.60 1.87
C ALA A 183 4.71 -5.80 3.03
N LEU A 184 3.67 -4.97 3.14
CA LEU A 184 2.63 -5.12 4.16
C LEU A 184 1.86 -6.44 4.00
N ALA A 185 1.51 -6.82 2.77
CA ALA A 185 0.85 -8.09 2.49
C ALA A 185 1.73 -9.30 2.89
N LEU A 186 3.03 -9.25 2.59
CA LEU A 186 3.98 -10.29 2.99
C LEU A 186 4.12 -10.37 4.52
N LEU A 187 4.24 -9.25 5.22
CA LEU A 187 4.29 -9.24 6.69
C LEU A 187 3.04 -9.83 7.32
N LEU A 188 1.85 -9.56 6.76
CA LEU A 188 0.62 -10.20 7.20
C LEU A 188 0.63 -11.72 6.95
N SER A 189 1.21 -12.17 5.83
CA SER A 189 1.34 -13.60 5.55
C SER A 189 2.27 -14.33 6.51
N TYR A 190 3.28 -13.63 7.05
CA TYR A 190 4.26 -14.14 8.02
C TYR A 190 3.95 -13.70 9.46
N ILE A 191 2.73 -13.23 9.75
CA ILE A 191 2.43 -12.55 11.01
C ILE A 191 2.67 -13.41 12.26
N ARG A 192 2.58 -14.74 12.12
CA ARG A 192 2.79 -15.71 13.21
C ARG A 192 4.26 -16.09 13.42
N GLU A 193 5.18 -15.50 12.66
CA GLU A 193 6.61 -15.80 12.72
C GLU A 193 7.37 -14.75 13.53
N GLY A 194 8.31 -15.20 14.37
CA GLY A 194 9.23 -14.34 15.12
C GLY A 194 8.56 -13.15 15.82
N GLU A 195 9.02 -11.94 15.51
CA GLU A 195 8.53 -10.66 16.03
C GLU A 195 7.64 -9.91 15.02
N VAL A 196 7.19 -10.58 13.95
CA VAL A 196 6.45 -9.94 12.83
C VAL A 196 5.13 -9.36 13.32
N GLU A 197 4.39 -10.07 14.19
CA GLU A 197 3.15 -9.57 14.79
C GLU A 197 3.34 -8.19 15.43
N GLY A 198 4.34 -8.06 16.30
CA GLY A 198 4.63 -6.80 16.99
C GLY A 198 5.08 -5.70 16.03
N VAL A 199 5.75 -6.03 14.93
CA VAL A 199 6.07 -5.08 13.85
C VAL A 199 4.80 -4.60 13.14
N VAL A 200 3.92 -5.52 12.72
CA VAL A 200 2.67 -5.18 12.02
C VAL A 200 1.78 -4.29 12.89
N VAL A 201 1.62 -4.60 14.18
CA VAL A 201 0.85 -3.77 15.12
C VAL A 201 1.41 -2.33 15.19
N ARG A 202 2.74 -2.18 15.30
CA ARG A 202 3.40 -0.86 15.33
C ARG A 202 3.22 -0.10 14.02
N VAL A 203 3.39 -0.76 12.88
CA VAL A 203 3.18 -0.15 11.56
C VAL A 203 1.73 0.32 11.41
N MET A 204 0.75 -0.51 11.78
CA MET A 204 -0.66 -0.14 11.69
C MET A 204 -1.02 1.02 12.63
N SER A 205 -0.43 1.06 13.83
CA SER A 205 -0.57 2.19 14.76
C SER A 205 0.03 3.48 14.20
N ASP A 206 1.21 3.41 13.59
CA ASP A 206 1.85 4.56 12.92
C ASP A 206 1.01 5.04 11.74
N LEU A 207 0.48 4.14 10.90
CA LEU A 207 -0.42 4.52 9.80
C LEU A 207 -1.68 5.23 10.31
N CYS A 208 -2.31 4.73 11.38
CA CYS A 208 -3.46 5.42 11.97
C CYS A 208 -3.07 6.79 12.53
N SER A 209 -1.88 6.90 13.15
CA SER A 209 -1.37 8.17 13.70
C SER A 209 -1.08 9.19 12.60
N ILE A 210 -0.44 8.77 11.50
CA ILE A 210 -0.21 9.62 10.32
C ILE A 210 -1.54 10.06 9.72
N ALA A 211 -2.51 9.15 9.58
CA ALA A 211 -3.83 9.49 9.07
C ALA A 211 -4.52 10.53 9.97
N ALA A 212 -4.37 10.45 11.30
CA ALA A 212 -4.86 11.44 12.25
C ALA A 212 -4.15 12.81 12.15
N GLY A 213 -3.04 12.91 11.40
CA GLY A 213 -2.21 14.12 11.30
C GLY A 213 -1.04 14.16 12.29
N GLY A 214 -0.77 13.06 12.98
CA GLY A 214 0.43 12.88 13.81
C GLY A 214 1.65 12.43 13.02
N GLU A 215 2.74 12.17 13.74
CA GLU A 215 3.99 11.63 13.18
C GLU A 215 4.14 10.13 13.50
N PRO A 216 4.81 9.35 12.65
CA PRO A 216 5.10 7.94 12.97
C PRO A 216 6.11 7.84 14.10
N VAL A 217 5.81 7.01 15.09
CA VAL A 217 6.68 6.80 16.26
C VAL A 217 7.74 5.74 15.96
N TRP A 218 7.37 4.68 15.25
CA TRP A 218 8.23 3.52 15.04
C TRP A 218 8.95 3.51 13.68
N LEU A 219 8.26 3.85 12.58
CA LEU A 219 8.84 3.85 11.24
C LEU A 219 9.95 4.90 11.06
N GLN A 220 9.93 5.99 11.84
CA GLN A 220 10.90 7.09 11.79
C GLN A 220 11.09 7.68 10.38
N THR A 221 10.06 7.57 9.53
CA THR A 221 10.07 8.11 8.16
C THR A 221 9.34 9.46 8.12
N PRO A 222 9.60 10.29 7.11
CA PRO A 222 8.77 11.47 6.88
C PRO A 222 7.28 11.10 6.79
N SER A 223 6.41 12.00 7.26
CA SER A 223 4.96 11.76 7.25
C SER A 223 4.44 11.66 5.80
N LEU A 224 3.63 10.63 5.56
CA LEU A 224 3.00 10.36 4.28
C LEU A 224 1.75 11.23 4.06
N PRO A 225 1.39 11.55 2.81
CA PRO A 225 0.09 12.16 2.51
C PRO A 225 -1.06 11.31 3.05
N ARG A 226 -2.02 11.96 3.74
CA ARG A 226 -3.18 11.30 4.37
C ARG A 226 -3.94 10.38 3.41
N THR A 227 -4.16 10.81 2.16
CA THR A 227 -4.83 9.99 1.13
C THR A 227 -4.11 8.66 0.92
N GLN A 228 -2.78 8.67 0.78
CA GLN A 228 -2.00 7.46 0.56
C GLN A 228 -2.05 6.52 1.76
N VAL A 229 -2.05 7.09 2.98
CA VAL A 229 -2.14 6.31 4.22
C VAL A 229 -3.49 5.62 4.34
N LEU A 230 -4.60 6.34 4.06
CA LEU A 230 -5.94 5.73 4.04
C LEU A 230 -6.05 4.64 2.97
N GLU A 231 -5.42 4.80 1.81
CA GLU A 231 -5.36 3.75 0.79
C GLU A 231 -4.56 2.52 1.24
N LEU A 232 -3.47 2.71 1.98
CA LEU A 232 -2.72 1.60 2.58
C LEU A 232 -3.55 0.89 3.65
N LEU A 233 -4.21 1.64 4.54
CA LEU A 233 -5.08 1.09 5.57
C LEU A 233 -6.22 0.27 4.95
N GLU A 234 -6.90 0.81 3.94
CA GLU A 234 -7.95 0.08 3.22
C GLU A 234 -7.42 -1.18 2.54
N PHE A 235 -6.28 -1.08 1.85
CA PHE A 235 -5.65 -2.21 1.19
C PHE A 235 -5.33 -3.35 2.17
N VAL A 236 -4.70 -3.02 3.31
CA VAL A 236 -4.29 -4.01 4.32
C VAL A 236 -5.51 -4.70 4.94
N LEU A 237 -6.54 -3.92 5.31
CA LEU A 237 -7.79 -4.45 5.86
C LEU A 237 -8.52 -5.36 4.87
N ALA A 238 -8.56 -4.97 3.58
CA ALA A 238 -9.23 -5.74 2.54
C ALA A 238 -8.44 -7.01 2.15
N THR A 239 -7.11 -6.97 2.20
CA THR A 239 -6.25 -8.08 1.73
C THR A 239 -6.13 -9.20 2.75
N SER A 240 -6.15 -8.90 4.05
CA SER A 240 -5.92 -9.92 5.09
C SER A 240 -6.87 -9.80 6.28
N PRO A 241 -8.20 -9.88 6.05
CA PRO A 241 -9.19 -9.66 7.11
C PRO A 241 -9.07 -10.67 8.26
N ALA A 242 -8.69 -11.92 7.96
CA ALA A 242 -8.47 -12.95 8.98
C ALA A 242 -7.41 -12.54 10.02
N CYS A 243 -6.35 -11.81 9.62
CA CYS A 243 -5.33 -11.36 10.57
C CYS A 243 -5.90 -10.38 11.60
N PHE A 244 -6.76 -9.46 11.17
CA PHE A 244 -7.43 -8.50 12.05
C PHE A 244 -8.53 -9.13 12.92
N MET A 245 -9.04 -10.29 12.49
CA MET A 245 -9.97 -11.09 13.27
C MET A 245 -9.26 -11.92 14.34
N ASP A 246 -8.14 -12.55 14.00
CA ASP A 246 -7.48 -13.56 14.83
C ASP A 246 -6.45 -12.98 15.79
N ILE A 247 -5.77 -11.90 15.41
CA ILE A 247 -4.63 -11.35 16.17
C ILE A 247 -5.11 -10.29 17.15
N LEU A 248 -4.99 -10.57 18.45
CA LEU A 248 -5.46 -9.70 19.53
C LEU A 248 -4.88 -8.29 19.48
N GLY A 249 -3.61 -8.13 19.08
CA GLY A 249 -2.98 -6.81 18.95
C GLY A 249 -3.57 -5.93 17.83
N LEU A 250 -4.24 -6.53 16.84
CA LEU A 250 -4.84 -5.81 15.70
C LEU A 250 -6.33 -5.50 15.89
N GLN A 251 -7.03 -6.26 16.74
CA GLN A 251 -8.47 -6.05 16.97
C GLN A 251 -8.83 -4.62 17.43
N PRO A 252 -8.08 -3.97 18.35
CA PRO A 252 -8.40 -2.59 18.78
C PRO A 252 -8.30 -1.57 17.65
N ILE A 253 -7.46 -1.82 16.64
CA ILE A 253 -7.28 -0.94 15.49
C ILE A 253 -8.58 -0.85 14.71
N VAL A 254 -9.24 -1.99 14.49
CA VAL A 254 -10.52 -2.09 13.77
C VAL A 254 -11.69 -1.66 14.66
N ALA A 255 -11.73 -2.13 15.91
CA ALA A 255 -12.87 -1.93 16.80
C ALA A 255 -12.97 -0.48 17.34
N GLN A 256 -11.84 0.22 17.47
CA GLN A 256 -11.79 1.53 18.13
C GLN A 256 -11.02 2.58 17.33
N THR A 257 -9.72 2.36 17.07
CA THR A 257 -8.84 3.40 16.51
C THR A 257 -9.31 3.91 15.15
N MET A 258 -9.65 3.00 14.24
CA MET A 258 -10.12 3.35 12.90
C MET A 258 -11.48 4.06 12.90
N PRO A 259 -12.51 3.59 13.63
CA PRO A 259 -13.76 4.34 13.78
C PRO A 259 -13.59 5.74 14.39
N ASP A 260 -12.72 5.89 15.39
CA ASP A 260 -12.44 7.17 16.05
C ASP A 260 -11.68 8.14 15.14
N LEU A 261 -10.87 7.61 14.23
CA LEU A 261 -10.20 8.35 13.18
C LEU A 261 -11.17 8.76 12.06
N LEU A 262 -11.94 7.82 11.52
CA LEU A 262 -12.69 8.01 10.27
C LEU A 262 -13.95 8.84 10.46
N ARG A 263 -14.65 8.71 11.59
CA ARG A 263 -15.90 9.48 11.83
C ARG A 263 -15.69 10.99 11.78
N PRO A 264 -14.78 11.60 12.58
CA PRO A 264 -14.57 13.04 12.53
C PRO A 264 -14.02 13.48 11.17
N GLN A 265 -13.09 12.72 10.57
CA GLN A 265 -12.54 13.07 9.27
C GLN A 265 -13.58 13.05 8.14
N LEU A 266 -14.47 12.06 8.15
CA LEU A 266 -15.57 12.01 7.20
C LEU A 266 -16.46 13.24 7.36
N GLN A 267 -16.81 13.59 8.61
CA GLN A 267 -17.64 14.75 8.89
C GLN A 267 -16.95 16.06 8.45
N ASP A 268 -15.67 16.25 8.75
CA ASP A 268 -14.89 17.41 8.31
C ASP A 268 -14.89 17.56 6.78
N HIS A 269 -14.78 16.44 6.05
CA HIS A 269 -14.82 16.45 4.59
C HIS A 269 -16.21 16.81 4.04
N LEU A 270 -17.28 16.31 4.66
CA LEU A 270 -18.65 16.63 4.28
C LEU A 270 -18.99 18.10 4.59
N ASP A 271 -18.65 18.58 5.78
CA ASP A 271 -18.89 19.97 6.20
C ASP A 271 -18.13 20.97 5.32
N ALA A 272 -16.90 20.63 4.92
CA ALA A 272 -16.14 21.45 3.97
C ALA A 272 -16.82 21.54 2.59
N GLY A 273 -17.60 20.52 2.20
CA GLY A 273 -18.40 20.52 0.98
C GLY A 273 -19.58 21.50 1.06
N VAL A 274 -20.32 21.47 2.16
CA VAL A 274 -21.42 22.42 2.43
C VAL A 274 -20.94 23.87 2.44
N ALA A 275 -19.72 24.11 2.94
CA ALA A 275 -19.10 25.43 2.92
C ALA A 275 -18.65 25.91 1.52
N ALA A 276 -18.94 25.16 0.44
CA ALA A 276 -18.51 25.41 -0.93
C ALA A 276 -17.01 25.71 -1.05
N SER A 277 -16.19 25.06 -0.22
CA SER A 277 -14.77 25.34 -0.13
C SER A 277 -14.00 24.68 -1.29
N ALA A 278 -13.03 25.39 -1.87
CA ALA A 278 -12.06 24.79 -2.80
C ALA A 278 -11.29 23.61 -2.16
N PHE A 279 -11.28 23.54 -0.82
CA PHE A 279 -10.76 22.42 -0.06
C PHE A 279 -11.51 21.11 -0.35
N ALA A 280 -12.84 21.13 -0.49
CA ALA A 280 -13.64 19.93 -0.68
C ALA A 280 -13.33 19.22 -2.01
N THR A 281 -13.16 19.98 -3.09
CA THR A 281 -12.78 19.44 -4.40
C THR A 281 -11.31 19.02 -4.43
N ALA A 282 -10.41 19.79 -3.82
CA ALA A 282 -8.97 19.45 -3.74
C ALA A 282 -8.69 18.16 -2.92
N HIS A 283 -9.47 17.92 -1.86
CA HIS A 283 -9.31 16.75 -0.97
C HIS A 283 -10.30 15.63 -1.26
N PHE A 284 -10.99 15.68 -2.39
CA PHE A 284 -11.93 14.64 -2.81
C PHE A 284 -11.32 13.22 -2.87
N PRO A 285 -10.06 13.01 -3.32
CA PRO A 285 -9.42 11.70 -3.23
C PRO A 285 -9.33 11.16 -1.79
N THR A 286 -9.11 12.04 -0.81
CA THR A 286 -9.06 11.67 0.62
C THR A 286 -10.43 11.24 1.13
N LEU A 287 -11.49 11.98 0.79
CA LEU A 287 -12.87 11.58 1.10
C LEU A 287 -13.17 10.19 0.53
N ARG A 288 -12.81 9.92 -0.73
CA ARG A 288 -13.01 8.59 -1.33
C ARG A 288 -12.22 7.49 -0.64
N ALA A 289 -10.99 7.76 -0.22
CA ALA A 289 -10.19 6.79 0.53
C ALA A 289 -10.82 6.50 1.91
N ALA A 290 -11.31 7.53 2.61
CA ALA A 290 -12.03 7.38 3.87
C ALA A 290 -13.33 6.57 3.70
N LEU A 291 -14.14 6.87 2.68
CA LEU A 291 -15.36 6.11 2.37
C LEU A 291 -15.08 4.62 2.07
N ARG A 292 -13.99 4.32 1.35
CA ARG A 292 -13.56 2.93 1.15
C ARG A 292 -13.18 2.24 2.45
N CYS A 293 -12.45 2.93 3.35
CA CYS A 293 -12.13 2.40 4.68
C CYS A 293 -13.41 2.10 5.48
N VAL A 294 -14.34 3.06 5.55
CA VAL A 294 -15.62 2.89 6.27
C VAL A 294 -16.41 1.71 5.70
N ARG A 295 -16.49 1.59 4.36
CA ARG A 295 -17.16 0.47 3.70
C ARG A 295 -16.50 -0.87 4.06
N THR A 296 -15.17 -0.95 4.02
CA THR A 296 -14.44 -2.17 4.39
C THR A 296 -14.65 -2.53 5.87
N LEU A 297 -14.68 -1.54 6.76
CA LEU A 297 -14.97 -1.76 8.18
C LEU A 297 -16.40 -2.27 8.41
N LEU A 298 -17.40 -1.65 7.77
CA LEU A 298 -18.79 -2.09 7.89
C LEU A 298 -18.99 -3.47 7.24
N GLY A 299 -18.65 -3.63 5.96
CA GLY A 299 -18.86 -4.90 5.24
C GLY A 299 -18.12 -6.08 5.88
N THR A 300 -16.82 -5.92 6.17
CA THR A 300 -15.98 -7.04 6.61
C THR A 300 -15.89 -7.18 8.14
N PHE A 301 -15.95 -6.07 8.88
CA PHE A 301 -15.63 -6.04 10.31
C PHE A 301 -16.79 -5.63 11.22
N HIS A 302 -18.04 -5.60 10.72
CA HIS A 302 -19.23 -5.20 11.50
C HIS A 302 -19.33 -5.90 12.87
N CYS A 303 -19.07 -7.20 12.94
CA CYS A 303 -19.08 -7.95 14.20
C CYS A 303 -18.11 -7.38 15.25
N GLN A 304 -16.87 -7.05 14.84
CA GLN A 304 -15.87 -6.47 15.72
C GLN A 304 -16.13 -5.00 16.05
N LEU A 305 -16.68 -4.23 15.11
CA LEU A 305 -17.10 -2.85 15.36
C LEU A 305 -18.11 -2.73 16.49
N GLY A 306 -18.92 -3.77 16.72
CA GLY A 306 -19.77 -3.81 17.89
C GLY A 306 -20.83 -2.70 17.85
N ALA A 307 -20.87 -1.87 18.89
CA ALA A 307 -21.74 -0.70 18.98
C ALA A 307 -21.30 0.48 18.10
N GLY A 308 -20.05 0.44 17.57
CA GLY A 308 -19.50 1.48 16.70
C GLY A 308 -20.04 1.47 15.27
N ALA A 309 -20.68 0.37 14.83
CA ALA A 309 -21.21 0.24 13.48
C ALA A 309 -22.36 1.23 13.19
N GLY A 310 -23.33 1.37 14.11
CA GLY A 310 -24.46 2.29 13.95
C GLY A 310 -24.02 3.75 13.73
N PRO A 311 -23.17 4.32 14.59
CA PRO A 311 -22.61 5.66 14.40
C PRO A 311 -21.85 5.84 13.08
N LEU A 312 -21.11 4.84 12.61
CA LEU A 312 -20.43 4.89 11.31
C LEU A 312 -21.43 4.97 10.15
N VAL A 313 -22.52 4.18 10.20
CA VAL A 313 -23.61 4.28 9.23
C VAL A 313 -24.24 5.67 9.26
N GLN A 314 -24.48 6.24 10.44
CA GLN A 314 -25.03 7.60 10.56
C GLN A 314 -24.10 8.67 9.98
N SER A 315 -22.79 8.56 10.19
CA SER A 315 -21.80 9.45 9.57
C SER A 315 -21.76 9.34 8.04
N LEU A 316 -22.07 8.16 7.46
CA LEU A 316 -22.25 8.06 6.01
C LEU A 316 -23.52 8.78 5.57
N LEU A 317 -24.64 8.52 6.25
CA LEU A 317 -25.95 9.05 5.87
C LEU A 317 -26.05 10.58 5.97
N SER A 318 -25.27 11.24 6.84
CA SER A 318 -25.18 12.70 6.88
C SER A 318 -24.69 13.29 5.56
N GLY A 319 -23.89 12.54 4.80
CA GLY A 319 -23.39 12.91 3.48
C GLY A 319 -24.41 12.78 2.34
N LEU A 320 -25.62 12.27 2.60
CA LEU A 320 -26.70 12.14 1.59
C LEU A 320 -27.78 13.22 1.70
N GLN A 321 -27.71 14.09 2.71
CA GLN A 321 -28.66 15.18 2.90
C GLN A 321 -28.71 16.09 1.68
N ALA A 322 -29.89 16.64 1.36
CA ALA A 322 -30.09 17.47 0.17
C ALA A 322 -29.21 18.74 0.12
N GLY A 323 -28.75 19.23 1.28
CA GLY A 323 -27.84 20.37 1.38
C GLY A 323 -26.36 20.04 1.11
N GLN A 324 -26.01 18.77 0.96
CA GLN A 324 -24.65 18.35 0.58
C GLN A 324 -24.45 18.54 -0.93
N PRO A 325 -23.23 18.86 -1.39
CA PRO A 325 -22.95 18.93 -2.82
C PRO A 325 -23.11 17.53 -3.45
N ASN A 326 -23.66 17.52 -4.66
CA ASN A 326 -24.00 16.33 -5.43
C ASN A 326 -22.82 15.41 -5.62
N PHE A 327 -21.61 15.93 -5.85
CA PHE A 327 -20.43 15.08 -6.02
C PHE A 327 -20.09 14.27 -4.75
N GLN A 328 -20.32 14.82 -3.56
CA GLN A 328 -20.14 14.10 -2.30
C GLN A 328 -21.26 13.09 -2.11
N ARG A 329 -22.50 13.50 -2.39
CA ARG A 329 -23.67 12.62 -2.34
C ARG A 329 -23.52 11.42 -3.27
N VAL A 330 -23.00 11.60 -4.49
CA VAL A 330 -22.70 10.50 -5.42
C VAL A 330 -21.66 9.55 -4.83
N ALA A 331 -20.56 10.09 -4.28
CA ALA A 331 -19.51 9.27 -3.67
C ALA A 331 -20.02 8.45 -2.47
N VAL A 332 -20.79 9.08 -1.59
CA VAL A 332 -21.39 8.45 -0.41
C VAL A 332 -22.44 7.42 -0.83
N LEU A 333 -23.29 7.75 -1.80
CA LEU A 333 -24.34 6.85 -2.27
C LEU A 333 -23.75 5.60 -2.91
N HIS A 334 -22.65 5.72 -3.65
CA HIS A 334 -21.92 4.55 -4.17
C HIS A 334 -21.44 3.63 -3.03
N ALA A 335 -21.01 4.17 -1.88
CA ALA A 335 -20.67 3.34 -0.73
C ALA A 335 -21.92 2.67 -0.13
N VAL A 336 -23.03 3.41 -0.01
CA VAL A 336 -24.32 2.89 0.49
C VAL A 336 -24.88 1.77 -0.38
N VAL A 337 -24.85 1.91 -1.71
CA VAL A 337 -25.29 0.87 -2.66
C VAL A 337 -24.55 -0.45 -2.41
N LEU A 338 -23.22 -0.39 -2.21
CA LEU A 338 -22.42 -1.58 -1.92
C LEU A 338 -22.76 -2.19 -0.55
N LEU A 339 -23.12 -1.39 0.45
CA LEU A 339 -23.55 -1.89 1.77
C LEU A 339 -24.96 -2.50 1.72
N LEU A 340 -25.87 -1.94 0.91
CA LEU A 340 -27.21 -2.50 0.67
C LEU A 340 -27.16 -3.84 -0.09
N GLY A 341 -26.09 -4.07 -0.86
CA GLY A 341 -25.81 -5.35 -1.51
C GLY A 341 -25.16 -6.40 -0.59
N ASP A 342 -24.86 -6.07 0.68
CA ASP A 342 -24.13 -6.96 1.60
C ASP A 342 -25.09 -7.66 2.58
N GLY A 343 -25.54 -8.87 2.22
CA GLY A 343 -26.48 -9.67 3.01
C GLY A 343 -26.04 -9.95 4.45
N PRO A 344 -24.82 -10.48 4.68
CA PRO A 344 -24.30 -10.69 6.04
C PRO A 344 -24.34 -9.42 6.90
N LEU A 345 -23.92 -8.28 6.35
CA LEU A 345 -23.97 -7.01 7.05
C LEU A 345 -25.41 -6.61 7.41
N LEU A 346 -26.33 -6.65 6.44
CA LEU A 346 -27.72 -6.23 6.66
C LEU A 346 -28.43 -7.13 7.67
N ALA A 347 -28.23 -8.43 7.59
CA ALA A 347 -28.77 -9.38 8.56
C ALA A 347 -28.27 -9.07 9.98
N TRP A 348 -26.97 -8.80 10.12
CA TRP A 348 -26.38 -8.48 11.41
C TRP A 348 -26.87 -7.12 11.95
N LEU A 349 -26.90 -6.07 11.12
CA LEU A 349 -27.40 -4.76 11.52
C LEU A 349 -28.87 -4.83 11.93
N GLY A 350 -29.69 -5.54 11.16
CA GLY A 350 -31.11 -5.74 11.46
C GLY A 350 -31.32 -6.46 12.79
N ALA A 351 -30.62 -7.58 13.01
CA ALA A 351 -30.70 -8.34 14.26
C ALA A 351 -30.21 -7.53 15.47
N LYS A 352 -29.17 -6.72 15.29
CA LYS A 352 -28.53 -6.00 16.39
C LYS A 352 -29.17 -4.66 16.74
N TYR A 353 -29.68 -3.95 15.74
CA TYR A 353 -30.18 -2.58 15.90
C TYR A 353 -31.66 -2.49 15.56
N ASP A 354 -32.08 -2.81 14.33
CA ASP A 354 -33.46 -2.54 13.87
C ASP A 354 -34.52 -3.41 14.59
N HIS A 355 -34.17 -4.63 15.01
CA HIS A 355 -35.07 -5.49 15.80
C HIS A 355 -34.97 -5.26 17.32
N ASP A 356 -33.95 -4.56 17.79
CA ASP A 356 -33.79 -4.24 19.20
C ASP A 356 -34.62 -2.99 19.55
N LYS A 357 -35.73 -3.19 20.27
CA LYS A 357 -36.61 -2.10 20.72
C LYS A 357 -35.91 -1.10 21.64
N ALA A 358 -34.78 -1.47 22.26
CA ALA A 358 -33.96 -0.56 23.07
C ALA A 358 -32.99 0.28 22.23
N SER A 359 -32.67 -0.16 21.01
CA SER A 359 -31.86 0.60 20.07
C SER A 359 -32.62 1.82 19.57
N ARG A 360 -31.95 2.99 19.55
CA ARG A 360 -32.50 4.23 18.99
C ARG A 360 -32.17 4.42 17.51
N SER A 361 -31.41 3.50 16.92
CA SER A 361 -30.98 3.58 15.52
C SER A 361 -31.52 2.39 14.74
N GLU A 362 -32.04 2.66 13.54
CA GLU A 362 -32.51 1.66 12.57
C GLU A 362 -31.62 1.74 11.31
N PRO A 363 -30.34 1.33 11.37
CA PRO A 363 -29.38 1.47 10.28
C PRO A 363 -29.81 0.80 8.97
N VAL A 364 -30.45 -0.39 8.99
CA VAL A 364 -30.86 -1.05 7.74
C VAL A 364 -31.95 -0.23 7.06
N ARG A 365 -32.98 0.15 7.83
CA ARG A 365 -34.03 1.04 7.35
C ARG A 365 -33.48 2.37 6.84
N SER A 366 -32.58 3.00 7.61
CA SER A 366 -32.02 4.31 7.27
C SER A 366 -31.21 4.27 5.97
N LEU A 367 -30.48 3.18 5.70
CA LEU A 367 -29.76 2.99 4.43
C LEU A 367 -30.73 2.90 3.24
N ALA A 368 -31.82 2.12 3.37
CA ALA A 368 -32.82 1.99 2.32
C ALA A 368 -33.62 3.29 2.09
N GLU A 369 -34.06 3.95 3.18
CA GLU A 369 -34.77 5.22 3.11
C GLU A 369 -33.92 6.33 2.48
N ALA A 370 -32.59 6.31 2.69
CA ALA A 370 -31.70 7.29 2.07
C ALA A 370 -31.72 7.24 0.54
N CYS A 371 -31.82 6.06 -0.08
CA CYS A 371 -31.97 5.94 -1.54
C CYS A 371 -33.28 6.59 -2.02
N LEU A 372 -34.39 6.38 -1.30
CA LEU A 372 -35.68 7.00 -1.61
C LEU A 372 -35.64 8.53 -1.47
N LEU A 373 -35.03 9.03 -0.38
CA LEU A 373 -34.88 10.47 -0.15
C LEU A 373 -34.01 11.14 -1.21
N VAL A 374 -32.98 10.46 -1.71
CA VAL A 374 -32.19 10.96 -2.85
C VAL A 374 -33.06 11.06 -4.10
N LEU A 375 -33.84 10.03 -4.45
CA LEU A 375 -34.74 10.07 -5.61
C LEU A 375 -35.76 11.22 -5.49
N GLU A 376 -36.37 11.37 -4.32
CA GLU A 376 -37.34 12.43 -4.06
C GLU A 376 -36.69 13.83 -4.09
N SER A 377 -35.40 13.93 -3.76
CA SER A 377 -34.65 15.19 -3.86
C SER A 377 -34.35 15.55 -5.30
N VAL A 378 -33.94 14.57 -6.11
CA VAL A 378 -33.67 14.73 -7.55
C VAL A 378 -34.93 15.09 -8.32
N GLU A 379 -36.03 14.38 -8.08
CA GLU A 379 -37.32 14.63 -8.75
C GLU A 379 -37.84 16.05 -8.47
N LYS A 380 -37.73 16.49 -7.21
CA LYS A 380 -38.21 17.82 -6.79
C LYS A 380 -37.21 18.95 -7.07
N GLY A 381 -36.04 18.64 -7.65
CA GLY A 381 -34.98 19.63 -7.91
C GLY A 381 -34.46 20.31 -6.63
N ARG A 382 -34.49 19.62 -5.49
CA ARG A 382 -34.04 20.15 -4.18
C ARG A 382 -32.54 20.01 -3.94
N ASP A 383 -31.84 19.34 -4.85
CA ASP A 383 -30.40 19.13 -4.78
C ASP A 383 -29.62 20.43 -5.00
N ALA A 384 -28.51 20.59 -4.28
CA ALA A 384 -27.55 21.68 -4.48
C ALA A 384 -27.20 21.87 -5.98
N GLU A 385 -27.17 23.12 -6.44
CA GLU A 385 -26.66 23.45 -7.77
C GLU A 385 -25.15 23.66 -7.69
N ASP A 386 -24.40 22.59 -8.00
CA ASP A 386 -22.94 22.62 -7.97
C ASP A 386 -22.35 23.06 -9.31
N ASP A 387 -21.17 23.69 -9.21
CA ASP A 387 -20.30 23.96 -10.34
C ASP A 387 -19.92 22.67 -11.09
N PRO A 388 -19.65 22.75 -12.40
CA PRO A 388 -19.19 21.61 -13.18
C PRO A 388 -17.89 21.04 -12.61
N LEU A 389 -17.83 19.71 -12.49
CA LEU A 389 -16.69 19.04 -11.88
C LEU A 389 -15.45 19.06 -12.79
N PRO A 390 -14.24 19.14 -12.21
CA PRO A 390 -13.01 18.87 -12.95
C PRO A 390 -13.07 17.50 -13.63
N ALA A 391 -12.58 17.39 -14.87
CA ALA A 391 -12.71 16.17 -15.70
C ALA A 391 -12.16 14.91 -15.01
N ALA A 392 -11.04 15.00 -14.29
CA ALA A 392 -10.47 13.86 -13.56
C ALA A 392 -11.40 13.34 -12.45
N MET A 393 -12.08 14.25 -11.75
CA MET A 393 -13.02 13.94 -10.68
C MET A 393 -14.34 13.39 -11.25
N ALA A 394 -14.85 14.00 -12.32
CA ALA A 394 -15.98 13.47 -13.08
C ALA A 394 -15.73 12.03 -13.54
N ARG A 395 -14.53 11.73 -14.06
CA ARG A 395 -14.16 10.36 -14.48
C ARG A 395 -14.14 9.37 -13.32
N ALA A 396 -13.64 9.78 -12.16
CA ALA A 396 -13.60 8.94 -10.96
C ALA A 396 -14.99 8.68 -10.36
N LEU A 397 -15.93 9.62 -10.52
CA LEU A 397 -17.27 9.59 -9.93
C LEU A 397 -18.33 8.96 -10.84
N LEU A 398 -18.28 9.28 -12.13
CA LEU A 398 -19.37 9.04 -13.09
C LEU A 398 -18.97 8.06 -14.20
N GLY A 399 -17.69 7.66 -14.25
CA GLY A 399 -17.22 6.65 -15.19
C GLY A 399 -17.76 5.26 -14.81
N ARG A 400 -18.10 4.44 -15.83
CA ARG A 400 -18.38 3.02 -15.61
C ARG A 400 -17.15 2.33 -15.02
N PRO A 401 -17.29 1.41 -14.05
CA PRO A 401 -16.17 0.64 -13.52
C PRO A 401 -15.48 -0.12 -14.66
N GLY A 402 -14.21 0.21 -14.94
CA GLY A 402 -13.37 -0.52 -15.92
C GLY A 402 -13.09 0.14 -17.28
N SER A 403 -13.63 1.34 -17.58
CA SER A 403 -13.29 2.06 -18.83
C SER A 403 -12.08 2.99 -18.64
N LEU A 404 -10.94 2.65 -19.25
CA LEU A 404 -9.69 3.42 -19.17
C LEU A 404 -9.54 4.53 -20.21
N GLU A 405 -10.33 4.53 -21.29
CA GLU A 405 -10.28 5.55 -22.35
C GLU A 405 -11.42 6.57 -22.18
N PRO A 406 -11.13 7.88 -22.35
CA PRO A 406 -12.17 8.90 -22.42
C PRO A 406 -12.96 8.74 -23.73
N ASP A 407 -14.29 8.82 -23.65
CA ASP A 407 -15.06 9.18 -24.83
C ASP A 407 -14.68 10.64 -25.15
N PRO A 408 -14.17 10.98 -26.36
CA PRO A 408 -13.64 12.31 -26.68
C PRO A 408 -14.68 13.45 -26.60
N GLY A 409 -15.94 13.16 -26.27
CA GLY A 409 -17.01 14.13 -26.01
C GLY A 409 -17.34 14.39 -24.53
N THR A 410 -16.68 13.74 -23.56
CA THR A 410 -17.03 13.88 -22.14
C THR A 410 -16.44 15.18 -21.56
N GLY A 411 -17.17 16.28 -21.73
CA GLY A 411 -16.90 17.55 -21.05
C GLY A 411 -17.04 17.46 -19.53
N ALA A 412 -16.67 18.53 -18.82
CA ALA A 412 -16.86 18.67 -17.38
C ALA A 412 -18.28 18.21 -16.98
N ALA A 413 -18.40 17.37 -15.95
CA ALA A 413 -19.70 16.81 -15.58
C ALA A 413 -20.63 17.93 -15.12
N THR A 414 -21.69 18.14 -15.90
CA THR A 414 -22.70 19.16 -15.61
C THR A 414 -23.48 18.79 -14.34
N ALA A 415 -24.09 19.78 -13.69
CA ALA A 415 -24.99 19.55 -12.57
C ALA A 415 -26.09 18.52 -12.92
N ALA A 416 -26.59 18.56 -14.16
CA ALA A 416 -27.55 17.56 -14.67
C ALA A 416 -26.96 16.13 -14.72
N GLY A 417 -25.69 15.98 -15.11
CA GLY A 417 -25.00 14.68 -15.09
C GLY A 417 -24.83 14.11 -13.68
N GLN A 418 -24.57 14.96 -12.69
CA GLN A 418 -24.47 14.54 -11.29
C GLN A 418 -25.83 14.11 -10.72
N ARG A 419 -26.91 14.86 -11.00
CA ARG A 419 -28.29 14.49 -10.62
C ARG A 419 -28.73 13.18 -11.26
N ALA A 420 -28.41 12.97 -12.54
CA ALA A 420 -28.70 11.71 -13.24
C ALA A 420 -27.97 10.52 -12.59
N ALA A 421 -26.70 10.70 -12.18
CA ALA A 421 -25.96 9.67 -11.48
C ALA A 421 -26.51 9.37 -10.08
N LEU A 422 -26.97 10.39 -9.34
CA LEU A 422 -27.67 10.18 -8.06
C LEU A 422 -28.92 9.33 -8.24
N ALA A 423 -29.77 9.64 -9.23
CA ALA A 423 -30.96 8.85 -9.52
C ALA A 423 -30.63 7.41 -9.91
N ALA A 424 -29.63 7.22 -10.79
CA ALA A 424 -29.20 5.90 -11.23
C ALA A 424 -28.69 5.04 -10.06
N LEU A 425 -27.79 5.60 -9.22
CA LEU A 425 -27.25 4.91 -8.05
C LEU A 425 -28.32 4.62 -7.00
N ALA A 426 -29.29 5.52 -6.81
CA ALA A 426 -30.37 5.28 -5.85
C ALA A 426 -31.28 4.12 -6.30
N LEU A 427 -31.60 4.04 -7.60
CA LEU A 427 -32.32 2.90 -8.17
C LEU A 427 -31.52 1.60 -8.07
N GLU A 428 -30.21 1.66 -8.34
CA GLU A 428 -29.30 0.51 -8.17
C GLU A 428 -29.27 0.04 -6.71
N GLY A 429 -29.20 0.96 -5.75
CA GLY A 429 -29.23 0.65 -4.31
C GLY A 429 -30.53 -0.01 -3.87
N MET A 430 -31.68 0.50 -4.32
CA MET A 430 -32.97 -0.13 -4.04
C MET A 430 -33.08 -1.54 -4.65
N SER A 431 -32.57 -1.72 -5.87
CA SER A 431 -32.52 -3.03 -6.54
C SER A 431 -31.61 -4.01 -5.78
N ALA A 432 -30.40 -3.57 -5.41
CA ALA A 432 -29.46 -4.36 -4.62
C ALA A 432 -30.07 -4.77 -3.27
N PHE A 433 -30.73 -3.85 -2.58
CA PHE A 433 -31.39 -4.13 -1.31
C PHE A 433 -32.51 -5.18 -1.47
N ALA A 434 -33.35 -5.05 -2.50
CA ALA A 434 -34.43 -6.01 -2.77
C ALA A 434 -33.88 -7.43 -3.01
N VAL A 435 -32.86 -7.56 -3.86
CA VAL A 435 -32.19 -8.84 -4.14
C VAL A 435 -31.58 -9.43 -2.87
N THR A 436 -30.93 -8.60 -2.06
CA THR A 436 -30.34 -9.04 -0.79
C THR A 436 -31.41 -9.53 0.20
N LEU A 437 -32.54 -8.83 0.34
CA LEU A 437 -33.64 -9.26 1.20
C LEU A 437 -34.26 -10.57 0.75
N GLU A 438 -34.47 -10.75 -0.56
CA GLU A 438 -34.94 -12.03 -1.11
C GLU A 438 -33.98 -13.17 -0.75
N GLY A 439 -32.66 -12.95 -0.87
CA GLY A 439 -31.64 -13.92 -0.50
C GLY A 439 -31.54 -14.22 1.00
N LEU A 440 -31.99 -13.32 1.87
CA LEU A 440 -32.05 -13.55 3.33
C LEU A 440 -33.33 -14.26 3.76
N ALA A 441 -34.39 -14.21 2.94
CA ALA A 441 -35.68 -14.83 3.23
C ALA A 441 -35.80 -16.29 2.73
N GLY A 442 -34.99 -16.68 1.75
CA GLY A 442 -34.85 -18.05 1.25
C GLY A 442 -33.80 -18.84 2.02
#